data_AF-A0A3M1FHF8-F1
#
_entry.id   AF-A0A3M1FHF8-F1
#
_cell.length_a   1.000
_cell.length_b   1.000
_cell.length_c   1.000
_cell.angle_alpha   90.00
_cell.angle_beta   90.00
_cell.angle_gamma   90.00
#
_symmetry.space_group_name_H-M   'P 1'
#
loop_
_entity.id
_entity.type
_entity.pdbx_description
1 polymer ?
#
loop_
_entity_poly.entity_id
_entity_poly.type
_entity_poly.pdbx_seq_one_letter_code
_entity_poly.pdbx_strand_id
1 'polypeptide(L)'
;VTDLRTAEMIKYASNAFLATRISFINEIASICERLGADVQEVAAGMGYDKRIGPHFLNAGLGFGGSCFPKDVKALEHMALVHGSHPSLLRAVMEINRDARRWAVFTLRELLDGKLDEKRIGLLGLAFKPNTDDLREAPAMEIARMLQNEGALVSGYDPVAMAGAARMNPELHLAEDPYDLAEGLDALLVATEWDEFKHLDMVRIRDAMAQPVVVDGRNIYDPKTMLKLGFTYRGVGRGNMANGNV
;
A
#
# COMPACT_ATOMS: atom_id res chain seq x y z
N VAL A 1 -20.64 21.72 19.79
CA VAL A 1 -20.23 23.12 20.04
C VAL A 1 -19.17 23.10 21.13
N THR A 2 -18.00 23.69 20.90
CA THR A 2 -16.82 23.70 21.79
C THR A 2 -16.01 24.99 21.55
N ASP A 3 -14.96 25.29 22.35
CA ASP A 3 -14.09 26.44 22.12
C ASP A 3 -13.11 26.23 20.95
N LEU A 4 -12.47 27.32 20.50
CA LEU A 4 -11.60 27.33 19.32
C LEU A 4 -10.43 26.32 19.44
N ARG A 5 -9.72 26.31 20.57
CA ARG A 5 -8.53 25.46 20.74
C ARG A 5 -8.93 24.00 20.80
N THR A 6 -10.04 23.69 21.48
CA THR A 6 -10.57 22.34 21.51
C THR A 6 -11.10 21.90 20.14
N ALA A 7 -11.71 22.79 19.36
CA ALA A 7 -12.14 22.48 17.99
C ALA A 7 -10.97 22.11 17.08
N GLU A 8 -9.87 22.87 17.15
CA GLU A 8 -8.63 22.57 16.41
C GLU A 8 -8.04 21.21 16.84
N MET A 9 -7.96 20.95 18.15
CA MET A 9 -7.46 19.69 18.68
C MET A 9 -8.32 18.50 18.26
N ILE A 10 -9.66 18.63 18.23
CA ILE A 10 -10.57 17.57 17.76
C ILE A 10 -10.20 17.15 16.33
N LYS A 11 -9.87 18.08 15.44
CA LYS A 11 -9.49 17.76 14.06
C LYS A 11 -8.19 16.96 14.01
N TYR A 12 -7.15 17.42 14.70
CA TYR A 12 -5.86 16.73 14.73
C TYR A 12 -5.96 15.36 15.38
N ALA A 13 -6.63 15.26 16.54
CA ALA A 13 -6.81 14.00 17.27
C ALA A 13 -7.62 12.97 16.45
N SER A 14 -8.66 13.41 15.73
CA SER A 14 -9.46 12.52 14.89
C SER A 14 -8.65 11.93 13.73
N ASN A 15 -7.90 12.78 13.01
CA ASN A 15 -7.04 12.32 11.92
C ASN A 15 -5.89 11.44 12.42
N ALA A 16 -5.29 11.79 13.56
CA ALA A 16 -4.26 10.98 14.20
C ALA A 16 -4.80 9.61 14.59
N PHE A 17 -6.00 9.52 15.17
CA PHE A 17 -6.59 8.23 15.54
C PHE A 17 -6.87 7.34 14.31
N LEU A 18 -7.39 7.92 13.22
CA LEU A 18 -7.59 7.17 11.97
C LEU A 18 -6.28 6.66 11.38
N ALA A 19 -5.23 7.49 11.38
CA ALA A 19 -3.88 7.08 10.97
C ALA A 19 -3.33 5.97 11.88
N THR A 20 -3.54 6.08 13.20
CA THR A 20 -3.14 5.06 14.17
C THR A 20 -3.78 3.71 13.87
N ARG A 21 -5.08 3.67 13.51
CA ARG A 21 -5.74 2.40 13.17
C ARG A 21 -5.12 1.72 11.94
N ILE A 22 -4.79 2.50 10.91
CA ILE A 22 -4.13 1.98 9.70
C ILE A 22 -2.72 1.47 10.03
N SER A 23 -1.91 2.27 10.74
CA SER A 23 -0.55 1.84 11.12
C SER A 23 -0.60 0.63 12.05
N PHE A 24 -1.52 0.61 13.01
CA PHE A 24 -1.70 -0.53 13.90
C PHE A 24 -1.99 -1.81 13.11
N ILE A 25 -2.96 -1.80 12.18
CA ILE A 25 -3.24 -3.02 11.41
C ILE A 25 -2.11 -3.41 10.46
N ASN A 26 -1.31 -2.46 9.97
CA ASN A 26 -0.10 -2.77 9.19
C ASN A 26 1.00 -3.41 10.04
N GLU A 27 1.16 -3.00 11.29
CA GLU A 27 2.06 -3.68 12.23
C GLU A 27 1.59 -5.11 12.51
N ILE A 28 0.27 -5.29 12.73
CA ILE A 28 -0.32 -6.63 12.86
C ILE A 28 -0.12 -7.46 11.58
N ALA A 29 -0.25 -6.89 10.38
CA ALA A 29 0.05 -7.58 9.14
C ALA A 29 1.48 -8.15 9.11
N SER A 30 2.48 -7.34 9.50
CA SER A 30 3.86 -7.82 9.57
C SER A 30 4.04 -8.96 10.57
N ILE A 31 3.32 -8.92 11.70
CA ILE A 31 3.30 -10.01 12.68
C ILE A 31 2.63 -11.26 12.09
N CYS A 32 1.49 -11.10 11.42
CA CYS A 32 0.75 -12.18 10.77
C CYS A 32 1.62 -12.93 9.75
N GLU A 33 2.43 -12.23 8.95
CA GLU A 33 3.35 -12.86 7.99
C GLU A 33 4.36 -13.80 8.65
N ARG A 34 4.86 -13.43 9.84
CA ARG A 34 5.85 -14.23 10.58
C ARG A 34 5.22 -15.40 11.33
N LEU A 35 3.96 -15.26 11.73
CA LEU A 35 3.22 -16.25 12.51
C LEU A 35 2.35 -17.18 11.64
N GLY A 36 2.26 -16.94 10.33
CA GLY A 36 1.40 -17.71 9.43
C GLY A 36 -0.09 -17.43 9.62
N ALA A 37 -0.47 -16.24 10.09
CA ALA A 37 -1.85 -15.81 10.21
C ALA A 37 -2.28 -14.94 9.01
N ASP A 38 -3.59 -14.78 8.78
CA ASP A 38 -4.16 -13.86 7.78
C ASP A 38 -4.69 -12.59 8.46
N VAL A 39 -4.09 -11.44 8.14
CA VAL A 39 -4.49 -10.14 8.69
C VAL A 39 -5.92 -9.75 8.33
N GLN A 40 -6.48 -10.19 7.20
CA GLN A 40 -7.87 -9.90 6.86
C GLN A 40 -8.83 -10.61 7.81
N GLU A 41 -8.53 -11.86 8.18
CA GLU A 41 -9.32 -12.60 9.18
C GLU A 41 -9.17 -11.99 10.57
N VAL A 42 -7.94 -11.61 10.95
CA VAL A 42 -7.68 -10.91 12.22
C VAL A 42 -8.43 -9.58 12.29
N ALA A 43 -8.36 -8.75 11.24
CA ALA A 43 -9.07 -7.47 11.16
C ALA A 43 -10.59 -7.64 11.27
N ALA A 44 -11.16 -8.64 10.58
CA ALA A 44 -12.58 -8.97 10.67
C ALA A 44 -12.96 -9.41 12.09
N GLY A 45 -12.18 -10.30 12.70
CA GLY A 45 -12.37 -10.78 14.07
C GLY A 45 -12.36 -9.63 15.09
N MET A 46 -11.36 -8.74 15.00
CA MET A 46 -11.29 -7.53 15.81
C MET A 46 -12.47 -6.59 15.59
N GLY A 47 -12.90 -6.44 14.33
CA GLY A 47 -13.98 -5.55 13.93
C GLY A 47 -15.36 -5.92 14.47
N TYR A 48 -15.58 -7.17 14.89
CA TYR A 48 -16.83 -7.59 15.52
C TYR A 48 -17.05 -7.00 16.91
N ASP A 49 -15.98 -6.61 17.61
CA ASP A 49 -16.12 -5.86 18.85
C ASP A 49 -16.55 -4.42 18.54
N LYS A 50 -17.76 -4.06 18.96
CA LYS A 50 -18.35 -2.72 18.73
C LYS A 50 -17.52 -1.56 19.28
N ARG A 51 -16.63 -1.82 20.25
CA ARG A 51 -15.71 -0.81 20.81
C ARG A 51 -14.55 -0.51 19.85
N ILE A 52 -14.20 -1.46 18.98
CA ILE A 52 -13.18 -1.32 17.94
C ILE A 52 -13.83 -0.89 16.63
N GLY A 53 -14.87 -1.60 16.18
CA GLY A 53 -15.55 -1.40 14.90
C GLY A 53 -14.70 -1.83 13.69
N PRO A 54 -15.33 -2.04 12.51
CA PRO A 54 -14.68 -2.70 11.37
C PRO A 54 -13.87 -1.74 10.47
N HIS A 55 -14.05 -0.42 10.62
CA HIS A 55 -13.50 0.55 9.68
C HIS A 55 -12.03 0.88 9.95
N PHE A 56 -11.30 1.29 8.90
CA PHE A 56 -9.88 1.67 8.98
C PHE A 56 -8.97 0.54 9.51
N LEU A 57 -9.33 -0.72 9.20
CA LEU A 57 -8.57 -1.93 9.54
C LEU A 57 -8.15 -2.71 8.29
N ASN A 58 -7.99 -2.03 7.16
CA ASN A 58 -7.47 -2.65 5.94
C ASN A 58 -5.95 -2.44 5.91
N ALA A 59 -5.19 -3.53 6.08
CA ALA A 59 -3.75 -3.49 5.94
C ALA A 59 -3.34 -3.29 4.46
N GLY A 60 -2.22 -2.60 4.24
CA GLY A 60 -1.70 -2.32 2.90
C GLY A 60 -0.41 -1.51 2.91
N LEU A 61 -0.12 -0.81 1.80
CA LEU A 61 1.10 0.00 1.59
C LEU A 61 1.20 1.30 2.42
N GLY A 62 0.39 1.40 3.47
CA GLY A 62 0.25 2.61 4.28
C GLY A 62 -0.76 3.61 3.72
N PHE A 63 -0.98 4.68 4.50
CA PHE A 63 -1.80 5.81 4.15
C PHE A 63 -1.01 6.92 3.44
N GLY A 64 -1.72 7.72 2.67
CA GLY A 64 -1.24 8.91 1.97
C GLY A 64 -2.26 10.04 1.99
N GLY A 65 -2.23 10.87 0.95
CA GLY A 65 -3.12 12.02 0.79
C GLY A 65 -2.67 13.23 1.62
N SER A 66 -3.34 14.36 1.43
CA SER A 66 -2.96 15.62 2.09
C SER A 66 -3.28 15.71 3.57
N CYS A 67 -4.12 14.80 4.09
CA CYS A 67 -4.70 14.94 5.42
C CYS A 67 -3.87 14.25 6.51
N PHE A 68 -3.70 12.93 6.44
CA PHE A 68 -3.09 12.19 7.55
C PHE A 68 -1.60 12.50 7.75
N PRO A 69 -0.73 12.42 6.72
CA PRO A 69 0.69 12.70 6.92
C PRO A 69 0.94 14.11 7.47
N LYS A 70 0.21 15.12 6.96
CA LYS A 70 0.39 16.51 7.42
C LYS A 70 -0.10 16.68 8.86
N ASP A 71 -1.27 16.16 9.20
CA ASP A 71 -1.91 16.43 10.49
C ASP A 71 -1.22 15.67 11.62
N VAL A 72 -0.75 14.43 11.37
CA VAL A 72 0.02 13.67 12.37
C VAL A 72 1.37 14.34 12.62
N LYS A 73 2.12 14.72 11.57
CA LYS A 73 3.39 15.44 11.71
C LYS A 73 3.21 16.78 12.42
N ALA A 74 2.16 17.53 12.09
CA ALA A 74 1.85 18.80 12.74
C ALA A 74 1.52 18.60 14.24
N LEU A 75 0.69 17.63 14.58
CA LEU A 75 0.35 17.33 15.98
C LEU A 75 1.58 16.87 16.77
N GLU A 76 2.42 16.02 16.17
CA GLU A 76 3.68 15.59 16.76
C GLU A 76 4.60 16.79 17.05
N HIS A 77 4.77 17.67 16.06
CA HIS A 77 5.60 18.86 16.19
C HIS A 77 5.08 19.81 17.26
N MET A 78 3.77 20.10 17.27
CA MET A 78 3.13 20.94 18.29
C MET A 78 3.34 20.36 19.70
N ALA A 79 3.17 19.05 19.88
CA ALA A 79 3.42 18.41 21.17
C ALA A 79 4.89 18.56 21.60
N LEU A 80 5.84 18.37 20.67
CA LEU A 80 7.27 18.47 20.95
C LEU A 80 7.69 19.88 21.40
N VAL A 81 7.27 20.92 20.67
CA VAL A 81 7.64 22.32 21.01
C VAL A 81 7.00 22.80 22.33
N HIS A 82 5.94 22.13 22.78
CA HIS A 82 5.30 22.37 24.08
C HIS A 82 5.75 21.39 25.18
N GLY A 83 6.89 20.71 25.00
CA GLY A 83 7.54 19.90 26.04
C GLY A 83 6.94 18.51 26.26
N SER A 84 6.06 18.05 25.36
CA SER A 84 5.53 16.68 25.37
C SER A 84 6.34 15.76 24.45
N HIS A 85 6.27 14.46 24.70
CA HIS A 85 6.96 13.44 23.90
C HIS A 85 5.95 12.47 23.26
N PRO A 86 5.43 12.76 22.05
CA PRO A 86 4.33 12.00 21.44
C PRO A 86 4.80 10.69 20.78
N SER A 87 5.26 9.71 21.58
CA SER A 87 5.82 8.44 21.08
C SER A 87 4.89 7.68 20.15
N LEU A 88 3.58 7.66 20.43
CA LEU A 88 2.61 6.97 19.57
C LEU A 88 2.54 7.60 18.17
N LEU A 89 2.52 8.92 18.06
CA LEU A 89 2.44 9.60 16.75
C LEU A 89 3.68 9.33 15.90
N ARG A 90 4.85 9.24 16.54
CA ARG A 90 6.10 8.83 15.89
C ARG A 90 6.01 7.41 15.36
N ALA A 91 5.63 6.46 16.21
CA ALA A 91 5.47 5.07 15.81
C ALA A 91 4.49 4.91 14.63
N VAL A 92 3.37 5.63 14.66
CA VAL A 92 2.39 5.64 13.56
C VAL A 92 3.03 6.05 12.24
N MET A 93 3.84 7.12 12.23
CA MET A 93 4.52 7.58 11.02
C MET A 93 5.64 6.64 10.57
N GLU A 94 6.37 6.04 11.51
CA GLU A 94 7.43 5.07 11.23
C GLU A 94 6.87 3.80 10.59
N ILE A 95 5.82 3.22 11.18
CA ILE A 95 5.12 2.05 10.64
C ILE A 95 4.57 2.34 9.24
N ASN A 96 4.02 3.54 9.02
CA ASN A 96 3.51 3.94 7.70
C ASN A 96 4.61 3.97 6.62
N ARG A 97 5.81 4.42 6.98
CA ARG A 97 6.97 4.41 6.07
C ARG A 97 7.46 2.98 5.83
N ASP A 98 7.47 2.15 6.85
CA ASP A 98 7.92 0.76 6.73
C ASP A 98 6.96 -0.10 5.87
N ALA A 99 5.66 0.21 5.89
CA ALA A 99 4.67 -0.41 5.00
C ALA A 99 4.97 -0.20 3.50
N ARG A 100 5.62 0.91 3.12
CA ARG A 100 6.06 1.15 1.74
C ARG A 100 7.30 0.34 1.40
N ARG A 101 8.23 0.24 2.35
CA ARG A 101 9.45 -0.57 2.22
C ARG A 101 9.14 -2.05 2.08
N TRP A 102 8.08 -2.53 2.72
CA TRP A 102 7.58 -3.89 2.56
C TRP A 102 7.44 -4.27 1.08
N ALA A 103 6.82 -3.43 0.25
CA ALA A 103 6.63 -3.74 -1.17
C ALA A 103 7.97 -3.94 -1.91
N VAL A 104 8.95 -3.08 -1.65
CA VAL A 104 10.28 -3.17 -2.26
C VAL A 104 11.01 -4.43 -1.78
N PHE A 105 10.94 -4.75 -0.49
CA PHE A 105 11.55 -5.97 0.04
C PHE A 105 10.91 -7.23 -0.53
N THR A 106 9.58 -7.27 -0.60
CA THR A 106 8.84 -8.40 -1.17
C THR A 106 9.13 -8.58 -2.66
N LEU A 107 9.13 -7.50 -3.44
CA LEU A 107 9.52 -7.57 -4.86
C LEU A 107 10.94 -8.10 -5.01
N ARG A 108 11.89 -7.63 -4.19
CA ARG A 108 13.27 -8.10 -4.23
C ARG A 108 13.37 -9.59 -3.85
N GLU A 109 12.63 -10.04 -2.84
CA GLU A 109 12.56 -11.45 -2.45
C GLU A 109 12.06 -12.33 -3.59
N LEU A 110 10.99 -11.91 -4.27
CA LEU A 110 10.34 -12.68 -5.34
C LEU A 110 11.09 -12.62 -6.69
N LEU A 111 11.99 -11.65 -6.87
CA LEU A 111 12.78 -11.45 -8.09
C LEU A 111 14.27 -11.80 -7.88
N ASP A 112 14.52 -12.92 -7.19
CA ASP A 112 15.86 -13.51 -6.99
C ASP A 112 16.88 -12.60 -6.28
N GLY A 113 16.40 -11.71 -5.40
CA GLY A 113 17.24 -10.86 -4.58
C GLY A 113 17.76 -9.59 -5.26
N LYS A 114 17.38 -9.30 -6.51
CA LYS A 114 17.83 -8.11 -7.26
C LYS A 114 16.69 -7.43 -8.00
N LEU A 115 16.74 -6.11 -8.05
CA LEU A 115 15.76 -5.27 -8.76
C LEU A 115 16.35 -4.54 -9.97
N ASP A 116 17.67 -4.52 -10.12
CA ASP A 116 18.37 -3.91 -11.26
C ASP A 116 17.88 -4.53 -12.57
N GLU A 117 17.52 -3.67 -13.53
CA GLU A 117 16.94 -3.99 -14.84
C GLU A 117 15.59 -4.74 -14.81
N LYS A 118 15.00 -5.00 -13.64
CA LYS A 118 13.69 -5.65 -13.53
C LYS A 118 12.57 -4.73 -13.97
N ARG A 119 11.62 -5.26 -14.74
CA ARG A 119 10.43 -4.53 -15.21
C ARG A 119 9.30 -4.67 -14.21
N ILE A 120 8.95 -3.58 -13.54
CA ILE A 120 7.96 -3.59 -12.46
C ILE A 120 6.83 -2.62 -12.79
N GLY A 121 5.61 -3.15 -12.90
CA GLY A 121 4.41 -2.35 -13.14
C GLY A 121 3.72 -1.97 -11.84
N LEU A 122 3.24 -0.72 -11.76
CA LEU A 122 2.43 -0.20 -10.66
C LEU A 122 0.98 -0.05 -11.11
N LEU A 123 0.10 -0.91 -10.59
CA LEU A 123 -1.33 -0.84 -10.83
C LEU A 123 -1.99 0.07 -9.78
N GLY A 124 -2.30 1.29 -10.20
CA GLY A 124 -2.81 2.39 -9.39
C GLY A 124 -1.71 3.32 -8.88
N LEU A 125 -1.86 4.62 -9.09
CA LEU A 125 -0.87 5.65 -8.75
C LEU A 125 -1.40 6.64 -7.70
N ALA A 126 -2.70 6.92 -7.68
CA ALA A 126 -3.34 7.77 -6.69
C ALA A 126 -3.17 7.25 -5.26
N PHE A 127 -3.35 8.10 -4.24
CA PHE A 127 -3.21 7.62 -2.86
C PHE A 127 -4.35 6.69 -2.40
N LYS A 128 -5.51 6.79 -3.07
CA LYS A 128 -6.73 5.99 -2.88
C LYS A 128 -7.59 6.04 -4.17
N PRO A 129 -8.63 5.20 -4.29
CA PRO A 129 -9.53 5.25 -5.43
C PRO A 129 -10.34 6.55 -5.53
N ASN A 130 -10.87 6.79 -6.73
CA ASN A 130 -11.77 7.90 -7.09
C ASN A 130 -11.17 9.30 -6.92
N THR A 131 -9.86 9.44 -7.11
CA THR A 131 -9.17 10.74 -7.07
C THR A 131 -7.88 10.68 -7.89
N ASP A 132 -7.49 11.81 -8.46
CA ASP A 132 -6.20 12.05 -9.12
C ASP A 132 -5.12 12.58 -8.16
N ASP A 133 -5.43 12.66 -6.86
CA ASP A 133 -4.52 13.20 -5.87
C ASP A 133 -3.35 12.25 -5.61
N LEU A 134 -2.14 12.73 -5.92
CA LEU A 134 -0.88 12.00 -5.78
C LEU A 134 -0.09 12.43 -4.54
N ARG A 135 -0.59 13.38 -3.74
CA ARG A 135 0.13 13.88 -2.57
C ARG A 135 0.32 12.75 -1.56
N GLU A 136 1.57 12.51 -1.19
CA GLU A 136 1.97 11.44 -0.27
C GLU A 136 1.47 10.05 -0.71
N ALA A 137 1.22 9.84 -2.01
CA ALA A 137 0.73 8.57 -2.53
C ALA A 137 1.81 7.47 -2.37
N PRO A 138 1.47 6.30 -1.76
CA PRO A 138 2.42 5.20 -1.60
C PRO A 138 3.07 4.75 -2.90
N ALA A 139 2.29 4.66 -3.99
CA ALA A 139 2.75 4.22 -5.30
C ALA A 139 3.93 5.08 -5.81
N MET A 140 3.84 6.40 -5.67
CA MET A 140 4.88 7.32 -6.17
C MET A 140 6.18 7.23 -5.36
N GLU A 141 6.08 7.00 -4.05
CA GLU A 141 7.25 6.79 -3.21
C GLU A 141 7.93 5.45 -3.50
N ILE A 142 7.13 4.39 -3.68
CA ILE A 142 7.62 3.06 -4.05
C ILE A 142 8.26 3.08 -5.43
N ALA A 143 7.65 3.75 -6.42
CA ALA A 143 8.22 3.94 -7.76
C ALA A 143 9.65 4.48 -7.68
N ARG A 144 9.84 5.55 -6.91
CA ARG A 144 11.17 6.16 -6.73
C ARG A 144 12.15 5.25 -6.01
N MET A 145 11.70 4.49 -5.01
CA MET A 145 12.56 3.51 -4.34
C MET A 145 13.02 2.40 -5.31
N LEU A 146 12.12 1.89 -6.15
CA LEU A 146 12.43 0.87 -7.15
C LEU A 146 13.39 1.41 -8.22
N GLN A 147 13.14 2.62 -8.75
CA GLN A 147 14.02 3.30 -9.70
C GLN A 147 15.42 3.51 -9.13
N ASN A 148 15.53 3.89 -7.85
CA ASN A 148 16.81 4.03 -7.15
C ASN A 148 17.58 2.70 -7.01
N GLU A 149 16.92 1.55 -7.17
CA GLU A 149 17.54 0.22 -7.18
C GLU A 149 17.78 -0.32 -8.60
N GLY A 150 17.59 0.51 -9.64
CA GLY A 150 17.83 0.17 -11.04
C GLY A 150 16.66 -0.50 -11.75
N ALA A 151 15.49 -0.60 -11.11
CA ALA A 151 14.30 -1.17 -11.74
C ALA A 151 13.73 -0.25 -12.84
N LEU A 152 13.22 -0.86 -13.90
CA LEU A 152 12.44 -0.21 -14.94
C LEU A 152 10.98 -0.18 -14.52
N VAL A 153 10.53 0.97 -14.03
CA VAL A 153 9.19 1.10 -13.45
C VAL A 153 8.21 1.68 -14.48
N SER A 154 7.08 1.00 -14.63
CA SER A 154 5.91 1.49 -15.37
C SER A 154 4.70 1.61 -14.44
N GLY A 155 3.70 2.40 -14.83
CA GLY A 155 2.52 2.62 -14.02
C GLY A 155 1.27 2.89 -14.83
N TYR A 156 0.13 2.51 -14.27
CA TYR A 156 -1.20 2.83 -14.79
C TYR A 156 -2.11 3.28 -13.65
N ASP A 157 -2.93 4.29 -13.89
CA ASP A 157 -4.02 4.71 -13.01
C ASP A 157 -5.19 5.25 -13.86
N PRO A 158 -6.45 4.95 -13.52
CA PRO A 158 -7.59 5.41 -14.31
C PRO A 158 -7.71 6.94 -14.44
N VAL A 159 -7.19 7.71 -13.48
CA VAL A 159 -7.40 9.18 -13.45
C VAL A 159 -6.15 10.00 -13.13
N ALA A 160 -5.10 9.41 -12.56
CA ALA A 160 -3.95 10.15 -12.04
C ALA A 160 -2.77 10.29 -13.03
N MET A 161 -2.89 9.77 -14.26
CA MET A 161 -1.78 9.68 -15.23
C MET A 161 -1.09 11.02 -15.51
N ALA A 162 -1.86 12.06 -15.79
CA ALA A 162 -1.29 13.38 -16.09
C ALA A 162 -0.54 13.98 -14.88
N GLY A 163 -1.02 13.73 -13.66
CA GLY A 163 -0.34 14.13 -12.44
C GLY A 163 0.94 13.33 -12.22
N ALA A 164 0.91 12.02 -12.50
CA ALA A 164 2.03 11.11 -12.31
C ALA A 164 3.18 11.48 -13.24
N ALA A 165 2.89 11.76 -14.51
CA ALA A 165 3.89 12.21 -15.49
C ALA A 165 4.62 13.49 -15.05
N ARG A 166 3.90 14.44 -14.42
CA ARG A 166 4.50 15.67 -13.90
C ARG A 166 5.35 15.42 -12.66
N MET A 167 4.90 14.52 -11.78
CA MET A 167 5.55 14.24 -10.50
C MET A 167 6.79 13.35 -10.66
N ASN A 168 6.74 12.39 -11.58
CA ASN A 168 7.84 11.48 -11.89
C ASN A 168 7.96 11.31 -13.42
N PRO A 169 8.72 12.17 -14.11
CA PRO A 169 8.92 12.08 -15.56
C PRO A 169 9.64 10.82 -16.04
N GLU A 170 10.32 10.10 -15.14
CA GLU A 170 11.04 8.84 -15.43
C GLU A 170 10.12 7.61 -15.35
N LEU A 171 8.91 7.76 -14.81
CA LEU A 171 7.92 6.69 -14.75
C LEU A 171 7.29 6.50 -16.13
N HIS A 172 7.45 5.31 -16.71
CA HIS A 172 6.74 4.98 -17.94
C HIS A 172 5.25 4.80 -17.64
N LEU A 173 4.37 5.44 -18.42
CA LEU A 173 2.94 5.38 -18.20
C LEU A 173 2.28 4.57 -19.31
N ALA A 174 1.65 3.47 -18.93
CA ALA A 174 0.93 2.57 -19.83
C ALA A 174 -0.46 3.13 -20.21
N GLU A 175 -1.03 2.68 -21.32
CA GLU A 175 -2.34 3.13 -21.79
C GLU A 175 -3.49 2.48 -21.00
N ASP A 176 -3.33 1.21 -20.64
CA ASP A 176 -4.30 0.42 -19.88
C ASP A 176 -3.60 -0.65 -19.01
N PRO A 177 -4.32 -1.36 -18.12
CA PRO A 177 -3.74 -2.40 -17.27
C PRO A 177 -3.11 -3.57 -18.03
N TYR A 178 -3.55 -3.86 -19.24
CA TYR A 178 -3.06 -4.96 -20.07
C TYR A 178 -1.78 -4.57 -20.82
N ASP A 179 -1.73 -3.36 -21.36
CA ASP A 179 -0.51 -2.73 -21.89
C ASP A 179 0.57 -2.64 -20.79
N LEU A 180 0.17 -2.24 -19.58
CA LEU A 180 1.06 -2.23 -18.42
C LEU A 180 1.72 -3.59 -18.18
N ALA A 181 0.98 -4.69 -18.36
CA ALA A 181 1.43 -6.03 -18.02
C ALA A 181 2.48 -6.60 -19.01
N GLU A 182 2.63 -6.02 -20.19
CA GLU A 182 3.48 -6.57 -21.25
C GLU A 182 4.95 -6.66 -20.82
N GLY A 183 5.45 -7.90 -20.75
CA GLY A 183 6.85 -8.20 -20.43
C GLY A 183 7.28 -7.82 -19.01
N LEU A 184 6.34 -7.61 -18.07
CA LEU A 184 6.70 -7.34 -16.67
C LEU A 184 7.30 -8.57 -15.99
N ASP A 185 8.30 -8.34 -15.15
CA ASP A 185 8.79 -9.32 -14.18
C ASP A 185 7.89 -9.37 -12.94
N ALA A 186 7.26 -8.25 -12.56
CA ALA A 186 6.30 -8.22 -11.46
C ALA A 186 5.29 -7.08 -11.62
N LEU A 187 4.09 -7.29 -11.07
CA LEU A 187 3.02 -6.29 -10.96
C LEU A 187 2.73 -6.00 -9.47
N LEU A 188 2.81 -4.73 -9.06
CA LEU A 188 2.42 -4.26 -7.74
C LEU A 188 1.04 -3.60 -7.81
N VAL A 189 0.05 -4.15 -7.10
CA VAL A 189 -1.22 -3.46 -6.87
C VAL A 189 -1.02 -2.42 -5.77
N ALA A 190 -1.02 -1.15 -6.15
CA ALA A 190 -0.73 -0.05 -5.25
C ALA A 190 -1.97 0.78 -4.86
N THR A 191 -3.07 0.68 -5.61
CA THR A 191 -4.35 1.34 -5.28
C THR A 191 -5.54 0.44 -5.59
N GLU A 192 -6.51 0.38 -4.68
CA GLU A 192 -7.67 -0.53 -4.72
C GLU A 192 -8.82 -0.04 -5.60
N TRP A 193 -8.53 0.38 -6.83
CA TRP A 193 -9.57 0.76 -7.79
C TRP A 193 -10.53 -0.40 -8.06
N ASP A 194 -11.82 -0.09 -8.18
CA ASP A 194 -12.84 -1.14 -8.36
C ASP A 194 -12.66 -1.88 -9.69
N GLU A 195 -12.26 -1.17 -10.74
CA GLU A 195 -11.93 -1.75 -12.05
C GLU A 195 -10.86 -2.85 -11.94
N PHE A 196 -9.88 -2.71 -11.05
CA PHE A 196 -8.81 -3.68 -10.91
C PHE A 196 -9.32 -5.03 -10.42
N LYS A 197 -10.39 -5.05 -9.61
CA LYS A 197 -11.01 -6.30 -9.13
C LYS A 197 -11.65 -7.11 -10.25
N HIS A 198 -11.87 -6.51 -11.41
CA HIS A 198 -12.59 -7.07 -12.54
C HIS A 198 -11.70 -7.32 -13.77
N LEU A 199 -10.38 -7.20 -13.63
CA LEU A 199 -9.44 -7.47 -14.72
C LEU A 199 -9.44 -8.94 -15.12
N ASP A 200 -9.22 -9.19 -16.41
CA ASP A 200 -8.90 -10.53 -16.90
C ASP A 200 -7.46 -10.88 -16.51
N MET A 201 -7.31 -11.50 -15.34
CA MET A 201 -6.01 -11.88 -14.82
C MET A 201 -5.33 -12.99 -15.62
N VAL A 202 -6.07 -13.75 -16.46
CA VAL A 202 -5.45 -14.71 -17.40
C VAL A 202 -4.72 -13.94 -18.50
N ARG A 203 -5.36 -12.92 -19.07
CA ARG A 203 -4.72 -12.04 -20.07
C ARG A 203 -3.51 -11.32 -19.48
N ILE A 204 -3.60 -10.81 -18.25
CA ILE A 204 -2.46 -10.19 -17.56
C ILE A 204 -1.31 -11.19 -17.43
N ARG A 205 -1.57 -12.40 -16.92
CA ARG A 205 -0.56 -13.45 -16.75
C ARG A 205 0.17 -13.75 -18.06
N ASP A 206 -0.58 -13.92 -19.14
CA ASP A 206 -0.05 -14.35 -20.43
C ASP A 206 0.77 -13.24 -21.12
N ALA A 207 0.56 -11.98 -20.75
CA ALA A 207 1.35 -10.84 -21.22
C ALA A 207 2.66 -10.63 -20.43
N MET A 208 2.72 -11.09 -19.18
CA MET A 208 3.88 -10.89 -18.30
C MET A 208 5.06 -11.81 -18.68
N ALA A 209 6.29 -11.33 -18.44
CA ALA A 209 7.49 -12.16 -18.56
C ALA A 209 7.60 -13.16 -17.41
N GLN A 210 7.24 -12.72 -16.20
CA GLN A 210 7.10 -13.57 -15.02
C GLN A 210 5.78 -13.25 -14.32
N PRO A 211 4.93 -14.24 -14.01
CA PRO A 211 3.63 -13.99 -13.42
C PRO A 211 3.75 -13.75 -11.90
N VAL A 212 4.49 -12.73 -11.48
CA VAL A 212 4.65 -12.32 -10.08
C VAL A 212 3.71 -11.15 -9.77
N VAL A 213 2.83 -11.32 -8.79
CA VAL A 213 1.95 -10.26 -8.30
C VAL A 213 2.18 -10.01 -6.83
N VAL A 214 2.48 -8.76 -6.49
CA VAL A 214 2.48 -8.26 -5.11
C VAL A 214 1.23 -7.41 -4.95
N ASP A 215 0.32 -7.82 -4.07
CA ASP A 215 -0.91 -7.09 -3.80
C ASP A 215 -0.77 -6.28 -2.51
N GLY A 216 -0.45 -5.00 -2.68
CA GLY A 216 -0.33 -4.04 -1.59
C GLY A 216 -1.66 -3.61 -0.97
N ARG A 217 -2.80 -4.09 -1.50
CA ARG A 217 -4.15 -3.69 -1.09
C ARG A 217 -5.07 -4.87 -0.76
N ASN A 218 -4.60 -6.10 -0.95
CA ASN A 218 -5.33 -7.33 -0.70
C ASN A 218 -6.70 -7.38 -1.39
N ILE A 219 -6.77 -6.92 -2.65
CA ILE A 219 -7.98 -6.96 -3.47
C ILE A 219 -8.23 -8.34 -4.10
N TYR A 220 -7.19 -9.16 -4.25
CA TYR A 220 -7.31 -10.50 -4.81
C TYR A 220 -7.24 -11.60 -3.74
N ASP A 221 -7.91 -12.72 -4.03
CA ASP A 221 -7.84 -13.93 -3.22
C ASP A 221 -6.57 -14.74 -3.55
N PRO A 222 -5.69 -15.04 -2.56
CA PRO A 222 -4.45 -15.77 -2.80
C PRO A 222 -4.66 -17.13 -3.47
N LYS A 223 -5.69 -17.90 -3.07
CA LYS A 223 -5.94 -19.24 -3.63
C LYS A 223 -6.31 -19.16 -5.11
N THR A 224 -7.09 -18.14 -5.48
CA THR A 224 -7.48 -17.88 -6.87
C THR A 224 -6.27 -17.50 -7.71
N MET A 225 -5.44 -16.57 -7.24
CA MET A 225 -4.23 -16.14 -7.96
C MET A 225 -3.23 -17.28 -8.16
N LEU A 226 -3.02 -18.12 -7.13
CA LEU A 226 -2.17 -19.31 -7.23
C LEU A 226 -2.71 -20.32 -8.26
N LYS A 227 -4.03 -20.56 -8.28
CA LYS A 227 -4.67 -21.45 -9.28
C LYS A 227 -4.54 -20.93 -10.71
N LEU A 228 -4.53 -19.61 -10.89
CA LEU A 228 -4.28 -18.97 -12.18
C LEU A 228 -2.80 -19.07 -12.59
N GLY A 229 -1.90 -19.51 -11.73
CA GLY A 229 -0.48 -19.70 -12.04
C GLY A 229 0.41 -18.50 -11.70
N PHE A 230 -0.07 -17.57 -10.88
CA PHE A 230 0.76 -16.48 -10.37
C PHE A 230 1.58 -16.91 -9.14
N THR A 231 2.80 -16.41 -9.04
CA THR A 231 3.47 -16.23 -7.75
C THR A 231 2.85 -15.01 -7.09
N TYR A 232 2.14 -15.20 -5.98
CA TYR A 232 1.33 -14.15 -5.35
C TYR A 232 1.74 -13.86 -3.91
N ARG A 233 1.83 -12.57 -3.55
CA ARG A 233 2.00 -12.11 -2.17
C ARG A 233 1.06 -10.96 -1.85
N GLY A 234 0.21 -11.13 -0.84
CA GLY A 234 -0.60 -10.06 -0.24
C GLY A 234 -0.05 -9.62 1.11
N VAL A 235 -0.29 -8.36 1.49
CA VAL A 235 0.14 -7.79 2.80
C VAL A 235 -0.51 -8.56 3.95
N GLY A 236 0.28 -9.17 4.81
CA GLY A 236 -0.23 -9.78 6.03
C GLY A 236 -0.96 -11.11 5.86
N ARG A 237 -0.91 -11.74 4.69
CA ARG A 237 -1.74 -12.92 4.36
C ARG A 237 -1.03 -14.27 4.45
N GLY A 238 0.07 -14.31 5.20
CA GLY A 238 0.87 -15.52 5.39
C GLY A 238 1.62 -15.98 4.13
N ASN A 239 2.70 -16.73 4.33
CA ASN A 239 3.51 -17.26 3.25
C ASN A 239 2.91 -18.58 2.75
N MET A 240 1.88 -18.51 1.90
CA MET A 240 1.22 -19.68 1.31
C MET A 240 2.13 -20.51 0.37
N ALA A 241 3.41 -20.12 0.24
CA ALA A 241 4.42 -20.81 -0.55
C ALA A 241 4.75 -22.22 -0.03
N ASN A 242 4.40 -22.57 1.21
CA ASN A 242 4.53 -23.93 1.72
C ASN A 242 3.17 -24.45 2.18
N GLY A 243 2.57 -25.30 1.35
CA GLY A 243 1.33 -26.02 1.66
C GLY A 243 1.48 -27.07 2.76
N ASN A 244 1.87 -26.66 3.96
CA ASN A 244 1.76 -27.44 5.19
C ASN A 244 1.32 -26.51 6.31
N VAL A 245 0.04 -26.68 6.71
CA VAL A 245 -0.38 -26.48 8.10
C VAL A 245 0.32 -27.53 8.96
#